data_AF-A0A7X7G5W3-F1
#
_entry.id   AF-A0A7X7G5W3-F1
#
_cell.length_a   1.000
_cell.length_b   1.000
_cell.length_c   1.000
_cell.angle_alpha   90.00
_cell.angle_beta   90.00
_cell.angle_gamma   90.00
#
_symmetry.space_group_name_H-M   'P 1'
#
loop_
_entity.id
_entity.type
_entity.pdbx_description
1 polymer ?
#
loop_
_entity_poly.entity_id
_entity_poly.type
_entity_poly.pdbx_seq_one_letter_code
_entity_poly.pdbx_strand_id
1 'polypeptide(L)'
;AIRRVAGGDAVFSPRLAGFVLDAFGAAAGDIATGDDELDRLSAREREVMRLIARGYSYREVASELFISIKTVETHVSAVLRKLQLSSRHELTRWAAARRLL
;
A
#
# COMPACT_ATOMS: atom_id res chain seq x y z
N ALA A 1 -12.49 -6.40 -24.17
CA ALA A 1 -13.13 -6.26 -22.85
C ALA A 1 -12.76 -7.47 -21.99
N ILE A 2 -11.89 -7.31 -20.99
CA ILE A 2 -11.48 -8.41 -20.10
C ILE A 2 -11.97 -8.08 -18.69
N ARG A 3 -13.13 -8.65 -18.32
CA ARG A 3 -13.54 -8.77 -16.92
C ARG A 3 -12.71 -9.90 -16.33
N ARG A 4 -11.86 -9.60 -15.35
CA ARG A 4 -11.31 -10.64 -14.45
C ARG A 4 -11.72 -10.28 -13.04
N VAL A 5 -12.88 -10.83 -12.67
CA VAL A 5 -13.35 -10.96 -11.29
C VAL A 5 -12.67 -12.19 -10.71
N ALA A 6 -11.85 -11.99 -9.68
CA ALA A 6 -11.38 -13.00 -8.72
C ALA A 6 -10.84 -12.19 -7.53
N GLY A 7 -11.55 -12.07 -6.42
CA GLY A 7 -11.93 -13.18 -5.55
C GLY A 7 -10.99 -13.15 -4.36
N GLY A 8 -11.39 -12.41 -3.32
CA GLY A 8 -10.57 -12.12 -2.15
C GLY A 8 -11.14 -10.93 -1.39
N ASP A 9 -12.37 -11.08 -0.90
CA ASP A 9 -13.03 -10.16 0.01
C ASP A 9 -12.13 -9.90 1.22
N ALA A 10 -11.42 -8.78 1.21
CA ALA A 10 -10.99 -8.12 2.43
C ALA A 10 -12.04 -7.04 2.71
N VAL A 11 -13.12 -7.46 3.38
CA VAL A 11 -14.15 -6.56 3.90
C VAL A 11 -13.54 -5.76 5.04
N PHE A 12 -12.85 -4.67 4.72
CA PHE A 12 -12.50 -3.64 5.70
C PHE A 12 -13.20 -2.36 5.27
N SER A 13 -14.16 -1.96 6.08
CA SER A 13 -15.12 -0.90 5.81
C SER A 13 -14.46 0.49 5.74
N PRO A 14 -15.06 1.44 5.00
CA PRO A 14 -14.51 2.76 4.76
C PRO A 14 -14.77 3.73 5.93
N ARG A 15 -14.22 3.44 7.11
CA ARG A 15 -14.34 4.34 8.27
C ARG A 15 -13.09 4.33 9.16
N LEU A 16 -11.95 4.83 8.64
CA LEU A 16 -10.99 5.58 9.46
C LEU A 16 -10.00 6.38 8.61
N ALA A 17 -10.49 7.29 7.76
CA ALA A 17 -9.65 8.31 7.12
C ALA A 17 -9.60 9.61 7.96
N GLY A 18 -9.74 9.51 9.28
CA GLY A 18 -9.76 10.65 10.19
C GLY A 18 -9.06 10.33 11.50
N PHE A 19 -8.15 11.22 11.93
CA PHE A 19 -7.15 11.13 13.01
C PHE A 19 -5.86 10.41 12.58
N VAL A 20 -4.68 11.05 12.46
CA VAL A 20 -4.11 12.17 13.22
C VAL A 20 -3.24 13.02 12.28
N LEU A 21 -3.67 14.23 11.94
CA LEU A 21 -2.81 15.23 11.28
C LEU A 21 -2.30 16.32 12.24
N ASP A 22 -2.64 16.28 13.53
CA ASP A 22 -2.39 17.42 14.43
C ASP A 22 -1.29 17.24 15.49
N ALA A 23 -0.60 16.10 15.58
CA ALA A 23 0.32 15.86 16.71
C ALA A 23 1.82 16.03 16.42
N PHE A 24 2.28 16.05 15.16
CA PHE A 24 3.72 16.15 14.86
C PHE A 24 3.97 16.87 13.54
N GLY A 25 4.40 18.14 13.61
CA GLY A 25 4.97 18.79 12.42
C GLY A 25 4.76 20.29 12.28
N ALA A 26 4.67 21.06 13.36
CA ALA A 26 4.90 22.50 13.28
C ALA A 26 6.39 22.76 13.04
N ALA A 27 6.87 22.63 11.79
CA ALA A 27 8.07 23.28 11.27
C ALA A 27 8.20 23.05 9.76
N ALA A 28 7.85 24.09 8.99
CA ALA A 28 8.44 24.47 7.71
C ALA A 28 8.49 23.45 6.56
N GLY A 29 7.69 23.72 5.52
CA GLY A 29 8.02 23.35 4.15
C GLY A 29 6.93 22.55 3.45
N ASP A 30 6.18 23.23 2.60
CA ASP A 30 5.38 22.62 1.56
C ASP A 30 6.18 21.51 0.80
N ILE A 31 5.48 20.47 0.34
CA ILE A 31 5.94 19.42 -0.60
C ILE A 31 6.78 18.23 -0.05
N ALA A 32 6.71 17.87 1.24
CA ALA A 32 7.46 16.71 1.79
C ALA A 32 6.62 15.53 2.36
N THR A 33 5.29 15.58 2.31
CA THR A 33 4.45 14.52 2.91
C THR A 33 4.43 13.19 2.15
N GLY A 34 4.98 13.15 0.92
CA GLY A 34 5.06 11.94 0.10
C GLY A 34 6.19 11.00 0.52
N ASP A 35 7.38 11.54 0.77
CA ASP A 35 8.60 10.75 0.99
C ASP A 35 8.64 10.17 2.41
N ASP A 36 8.16 10.91 3.43
CA ASP A 36 8.13 10.46 4.83
C ASP A 36 7.34 9.15 5.06
N GLU A 37 6.32 8.88 4.24
CA GLU A 37 5.55 7.63 4.30
C GLU A 37 6.21 6.48 3.56
N LEU A 38 6.86 6.76 2.42
CA LEU A 38 7.63 5.76 1.68
C LEU A 38 8.92 5.37 2.41
N ASP A 39 9.54 6.30 3.12
CA ASP A 39 10.77 6.08 3.88
C ASP A 39 10.56 5.18 5.10
N ARG A 40 9.31 5.08 5.60
CA ARG A 40 8.92 4.09 6.61
C ARG A 40 8.89 2.65 6.08
N LEU A 41 8.83 2.48 4.76
CA LEU A 41 8.82 1.18 4.11
C LEU A 41 10.25 0.72 3.79
N SER A 42 10.56 -0.51 4.21
CA SER A 42 11.77 -1.19 3.74
C SER A 42 11.78 -1.33 2.22
N ALA A 43 12.97 -1.55 1.64
CA ALA A 43 13.10 -1.75 0.19
C ALA A 43 12.14 -2.85 -0.34
N ARG A 44 12.02 -3.96 0.41
CA ARG A 44 11.15 -5.07 0.04
C ARG A 44 9.67 -4.74 0.12
N GLU A 45 9.25 -3.99 1.14
CA GLU A 45 7.88 -3.52 1.28
C GLU A 45 7.51 -2.53 0.17
N ARG A 46 8.45 -1.67 -0.26
CA ARG A 46 8.26 -0.76 -1.41
C ARG A 46 8.12 -1.51 -2.73
N GLU A 47 8.87 -2.59 -2.95
CA GLU A 47 8.70 -3.47 -4.12
C GLU A 47 7.31 -4.09 -4.15
N VAL A 48 6.91 -4.73 -3.04
CA VAL A 48 5.59 -5.37 -2.92
C VAL A 48 4.48 -4.34 -3.14
N MET A 49 4.54 -3.20 -2.46
CA MET A 49 3.57 -2.11 -2.60
C MET A 49 3.40 -1.67 -4.06
N ARG A 50 4.51 -1.42 -4.78
CA ARG A 50 4.48 -1.00 -6.19
C ARG A 50 3.81 -2.03 -7.09
N LEU A 51 4.13 -3.31 -6.93
CA LEU A 51 3.51 -4.36 -7.73
C LEU A 51 1.99 -4.47 -7.46
N ILE A 52 1.59 -4.38 -6.20
CA ILE A 52 0.18 -4.38 -5.82
C ILE A 52 -0.55 -3.16 -6.38
N ALA A 53 0.06 -1.98 -6.31
CA ALA A 53 -0.48 -0.73 -6.86
C ALA A 53 -0.68 -0.81 -8.38
N ARG A 54 0.22 -1.51 -9.10
CA ARG A 54 0.11 -1.81 -10.53
C ARG A 54 -0.95 -2.86 -10.88
N GLY A 55 -1.60 -3.46 -9.89
CA GLY A 55 -2.70 -4.41 -10.08
C GLY A 55 -2.28 -5.88 -10.02
N TYR A 56 -1.02 -6.20 -9.73
CA TYR A 56 -0.54 -7.58 -9.62
C TYR A 56 -1.28 -8.31 -8.49
N SER A 57 -1.65 -9.56 -8.72
CA SER A 57 -2.16 -10.47 -7.70
C SER A 57 -1.03 -10.95 -6.78
N TYR A 58 -1.36 -11.45 -5.59
CA TYR A 58 -0.35 -11.95 -4.65
C TYR A 58 0.48 -13.11 -5.22
N ARG A 59 -0.13 -13.91 -6.10
CA ARG A 59 0.55 -14.99 -6.82
C ARG A 59 1.58 -14.44 -7.81
N GLU A 60 1.20 -13.43 -8.59
CA GLU A 60 2.13 -12.80 -9.54
C GLU A 60 3.27 -12.11 -8.79
N VAL A 61 2.98 -11.38 -7.70
CA VAL A 61 4.03 -10.76 -6.86
C VAL A 61 4.98 -11.82 -6.27
N ALA A 62 4.45 -12.94 -5.81
CA ALA A 62 5.24 -14.06 -5.29
C ALA A 62 6.19 -14.62 -6.35
N SER A 63 5.70 -14.77 -7.60
CA SER A 63 6.51 -15.19 -8.75
C SER A 63 7.58 -14.17 -9.13
N GLU A 64 7.22 -12.89 -9.24
CA GLU A 64 8.16 -11.81 -9.61
C GLU A 64 9.28 -11.62 -8.59
N LEU A 65 8.96 -11.76 -7.29
CA LEU A 65 9.91 -11.54 -6.20
C LEU A 65 10.58 -12.84 -5.72
N PHE A 66 10.27 -13.98 -6.32
CA PHE A 66 10.76 -15.32 -5.96
C PHE A 66 10.58 -15.66 -4.47
N ILE A 67 9.39 -15.38 -3.92
CA ILE A 67 9.03 -15.64 -2.52
C ILE A 67 7.69 -16.37 -2.43
N SER A 68 7.36 -16.89 -1.25
CA SER A 68 6.06 -17.55 -1.04
C SER A 68 4.92 -16.53 -1.04
N ILE A 69 3.71 -16.96 -1.45
CA ILE A 69 2.49 -16.14 -1.33
C ILE A 69 2.28 -15.70 0.12
N LYS A 70 2.57 -16.58 1.09
CA LYS A 70 2.44 -16.25 2.51
C LYS A 70 3.35 -15.09 2.92
N THR A 71 4.57 -15.06 2.39
CA THR A 71 5.52 -13.96 2.60
C THR A 71 5.00 -12.65 2.00
N VAL A 72 4.38 -12.71 0.81
CA VAL A 72 3.73 -11.54 0.20
C VAL A 72 2.60 -11.01 1.09
N GLU A 73 1.73 -11.87 1.62
CA GLU A 73 0.67 -11.47 2.57
C GLU A 73 1.24 -10.76 3.80
N THR A 74 2.32 -11.28 4.36
CA THR A 74 3.01 -10.66 5.50
C THR A 74 3.55 -9.28 5.13
N HIS A 75 4.19 -9.13 3.97
CA HIS A 75 4.69 -7.83 3.52
C HIS A 75 3.56 -6.83 3.25
N VAL A 76 2.47 -7.25 2.60
CA VAL A 76 1.29 -6.39 2.37
C VAL A 76 0.67 -5.96 3.70
N SER A 77 0.55 -6.86 4.68
CA SER A 77 0.02 -6.53 6.01
C SER A 77 0.90 -5.51 6.73
N ALA A 78 2.23 -5.65 6.63
CA ALA A 78 3.18 -4.70 7.19
C ALA A 78 3.09 -3.33 6.50
N VAL A 79 3.00 -3.30 5.17
CA VAL A 79 2.80 -2.06 4.38
C VAL A 79 1.52 -1.34 4.79
N LEU A 80 0.39 -2.04 4.80
CA LEU A 80 -0.91 -1.48 5.17
C LEU A 80 -0.86 -0.90 6.59
N ARG A 81 -0.28 -1.63 7.55
CA ARG A 81 -0.10 -1.13 8.92
C ARG A 81 0.78 0.12 8.99
N LYS A 82 1.91 0.16 8.26
CA LYS A 82 2.85 1.29 8.26
C LYS A 82 2.29 2.54 7.58
N LEU A 83 1.49 2.35 6.54
CA LEU A 83 0.80 3.42 5.83
C LEU A 83 -0.57 3.76 6.45
N GLN A 84 -0.97 3.07 7.52
CA GLN A 84 -2.27 3.21 8.19
C GLN A 84 -3.46 3.03 7.23
N LEU A 85 -3.32 2.11 6.29
CA LEU A 85 -4.33 1.74 5.32
C LEU A 85 -5.02 0.45 5.74
N SER A 86 -6.30 0.34 5.41
CA SER A 86 -7.14 -0.80 5.80
C SER A 86 -7.35 -1.81 4.67
N SER A 87 -7.04 -1.44 3.42
CA SER A 87 -7.26 -2.34 2.28
C SER A 87 -6.30 -2.16 1.12
N ARG A 88 -6.18 -3.21 0.30
CA ARG A 88 -5.49 -3.15 -0.99
C ARG A 88 -6.05 -2.03 -1.90
N HIS A 89 -7.37 -1.83 -1.89
CA HIS A 89 -7.98 -0.78 -2.70
C HIS A 89 -7.56 0.62 -2.24
N GLU A 90 -7.43 0.83 -0.94
CA GLU A 90 -6.85 2.05 -0.39
C GLU A 90 -5.39 2.20 -0.77
N LEU A 91 -4.60 1.12 -0.75
CA LEU A 91 -3.21 1.13 -1.21
C LEU A 91 -3.08 1.57 -2.67
N THR A 92 -3.90 1.01 -3.56
CA THR A 92 -3.92 1.41 -4.98
C THR A 92 -4.31 2.88 -5.15
N ARG A 93 -5.34 3.36 -4.43
CA ARG A 93 -5.73 4.78 -4.48
C ARG A 93 -4.64 5.70 -3.90
N TRP A 94 -4.03 5.30 -2.79
CA TRP A 94 -2.94 6.04 -2.14
C TRP A 94 -1.73 6.18 -3.07
N ALA A 95 -1.36 5.11 -3.79
CA ALA A 95 -0.29 5.12 -4.77
C ALA A 95 -0.63 5.96 -6.01
N ALA A 96 -1.87 5.86 -6.51
CA ALA A 96 -2.35 6.67 -7.64
C ALA A 96 -2.34 8.18 -7.33
N ALA A 97 -2.80 8.56 -6.13
CA ALA A 97 -2.81 9.96 -5.68
C ALA A 97 -1.40 10.57 -5.62
N ARG A 98 -0.37 9.75 -5.36
CA ARG A 98 1.04 10.14 -5.28
C ARG A 98 1.81 9.99 -6.59
N ARG A 99 1.13 9.61 -7.70
CA ARG A 99 1.74 9.34 -9.02
C ARG A 99 2.85 8.27 -8.97
N LEU A 100 2.68 7.26 -8.12
CA LEU A 100 3.66 6.18 -7.88
C LEU A 100 3.42 4.92 -8.74
N LEU A 101 2.64 5.04 -9.82
CA LEU A 101 2.27 3.93 -10.71
C LEU A 101 3.29 3.75 -11.85
#